data_AF-A0A511MFH7-F1
#
_entry.id   AF-A0A511MFH7-F1
#
_cell.length_a   1.000
_cell.length_b   1.000
_cell.length_c   1.000
_cell.angle_alpha   90.00
_cell.angle_beta   90.00
_cell.angle_gamma   90.00
#
_symmetry.space_group_name_H-M   'P 1'
#
loop_
_entity.id
_entity.type
_entity.pdbx_description
1 polymer ?
#
loop_
_entity_poly.entity_id
_entity_poly.type
_entity_poly.pdbx_seq_one_letter_code
_entity_poly.pdbx_strand_id
1 'polypeptide(L)'
;MIRWEPVLVERTAVGRREIVPPSEAELVSAADTSWPTQPRLAAISNGSETGVLRRYGMTRWDHVMPRRQQAVLNALIGAVEVAAAGDEDLASVLSAAVLGSVEMAGYLSRWDPRYLKPYEAVANHRYNVTTLSAEPNVWGAPQSGRGTVGRRLDHLAKAGNWYVERLGRSPKIIGPLAVGQRRSAGSRTEDVRVVVGSSTRLLAPNSSIDLVCTDPPYHDDVKYGELSEIFRAWARLDLSRIDGEAVVSKGVVSTADYEATLEQAFREMRRALKPDGHLVLSYANREPAAWAALFGALQTAGFVTAGYQVVHAENDADHAKANRRACNLDLILDLVVADGRPLDQFEPPAVQRNSDEEDFCRMLGTTALGVGSLSGGWRAELERAVTTHPFVGKQVRR
;
A
#
# COMPACT_ATOMS: atom_id res chain seq x y z
N MET A 1 8.36 -5.11 31.02
CA MET A 1 7.59 -3.94 30.57
C MET A 1 8.58 -3.01 29.88
N ILE A 2 8.30 -2.56 28.65
CA ILE A 2 9.21 -1.62 27.96
C ILE A 2 9.09 -0.26 28.62
N ARG A 3 10.24 0.34 28.91
CA ARG A 3 10.34 1.71 29.39
C ARG A 3 10.76 2.60 28.23
N TRP A 4 10.04 3.69 28.03
CA TRP A 4 10.36 4.70 27.03
C TRP A 4 10.93 5.91 27.74
N GLU A 5 12.11 6.36 27.32
CA GLU A 5 12.82 7.47 27.92
C GLU A 5 13.22 8.46 26.82
N PRO A 6 12.83 9.74 26.92
CA PRO A 6 13.35 10.76 26.02
C PRO A 6 14.85 10.93 26.26
N VAL A 7 15.65 10.67 25.22
CA VAL A 7 17.12 10.86 25.26
C VAL A 7 17.56 12.08 24.47
N LEU A 8 16.76 12.49 23.49
CA LEU A 8 16.99 13.66 22.66
C LEU A 8 15.64 14.35 22.38
N VAL A 9 15.66 15.67 22.24
CA VAL A 9 14.53 16.49 21.82
C VAL A 9 14.97 17.35 20.65
N GLU A 10 14.15 17.36 19.61
CA GLU A 10 14.29 18.33 18.53
C GLU A 10 13.54 19.61 18.90
N ARG A 11 14.26 20.73 19.04
CA ARG A 11 13.67 22.06 19.20
C ARG A 11 13.75 22.80 17.88
N THR A 12 12.61 23.31 17.44
CA THR A 12 12.52 24.05 16.18
C THR A 12 11.87 25.41 16.38
N ALA A 13 12.43 26.40 15.70
CA ALA A 13 11.90 27.74 15.54
C ALA A 13 12.19 28.19 14.11
N VAL A 14 11.62 29.32 13.69
CA VAL A 14 11.91 29.86 12.36
C VAL A 14 13.41 30.16 12.24
N GLY A 15 14.09 29.44 11.35
CA GLY A 15 15.52 29.59 11.06
C GLY A 15 16.45 28.84 12.02
N ARG A 16 15.91 28.06 12.97
CA ARG A 16 16.70 27.32 13.96
C ARG A 16 16.15 25.92 14.18
N ARG A 17 17.05 24.94 14.14
CA ARG A 17 16.78 23.54 14.44
C ARG A 17 17.93 22.98 15.26
N GLU A 18 17.64 22.42 16.43
CA GLU A 18 18.63 21.74 17.27
C GLU A 18 18.09 20.40 17.78
N ILE A 19 18.98 19.42 17.90
CA ILE A 19 18.69 18.12 18.54
C ILE A 19 19.66 17.99 19.71
N VAL A 20 19.13 18.03 20.92
CA VAL A 20 19.92 18.10 22.16
C VAL A 20 19.26 17.25 23.26
N PRO A 21 19.97 16.94 24.37
CA PRO A 21 19.35 16.28 25.51
C PRO A 21 18.13 17.05 26.03
N PRO A 22 17.11 16.33 26.54
CA PRO A 22 15.92 16.97 27.09
C PRO A 22 16.28 17.80 28.32
N SER A 23 15.60 18.93 28.47
CA SER A 23 15.53 19.68 29.72
C SER A 23 14.69 18.94 30.76
N GLU A 24 14.84 19.31 32.03
CA GLU A 24 14.01 18.76 33.11
C GLU A 24 12.52 19.00 32.86
N ALA A 25 12.14 20.18 32.35
CA ALA A 25 10.75 20.49 32.00
C ALA A 25 10.19 19.58 30.90
N GLU A 26 11.00 19.24 29.88
CA GLU A 26 10.60 18.31 28.81
C GLU A 26 10.47 16.89 29.34
N LEU A 27 11.36 16.45 30.24
CA LEU A 27 11.24 15.14 30.90
C LEU A 27 9.99 15.06 31.78
N VAL A 28 9.68 16.11 32.54
CA VAL A 28 8.47 16.21 33.36
C VAL A 28 7.23 16.15 32.48
N SER A 29 7.18 16.95 31.41
CA SER A 29 6.07 16.95 30.45
C SER A 29 5.90 15.58 29.75
N ALA A 30 7.02 14.92 29.44
CA ALA A 30 7.01 13.61 28.83
C ALA A 30 6.51 12.49 29.76
N ALA A 31 6.85 12.59 31.05
CA ALA A 31 6.41 11.67 32.09
C ALA A 31 5.04 12.02 32.67
N ASP A 32 4.47 13.17 32.29
CA ASP A 32 3.22 13.66 32.83
C ASP A 32 2.10 12.63 32.59
N THR A 33 1.44 12.21 33.67
CA THR A 33 0.34 11.26 33.62
C THR A 33 -1.02 11.95 33.73
N SER A 34 -1.04 13.28 33.87
CA SER A 34 -2.22 14.13 33.93
C SER A 34 -2.86 14.39 32.56
N TRP A 35 -2.16 14.07 31.46
CA TRP A 35 -2.76 14.04 30.13
C TRP A 35 -4.08 13.26 30.19
N PRO A 36 -5.19 13.83 29.68
CA PRO A 36 -6.52 13.25 29.84
C PRO A 36 -6.52 11.76 29.51
N THR A 37 -7.27 10.96 30.28
CA THR A 37 -7.38 9.53 30.00
C THR A 37 -7.94 9.34 28.61
N GLN A 38 -7.14 8.74 27.72
CA GLN A 38 -7.51 8.52 26.34
C GLN A 38 -8.36 7.25 26.22
N PRO A 39 -9.23 7.15 25.21
CA PRO A 39 -10.02 5.95 24.96
C PRO A 39 -9.10 4.73 24.87
N ARG A 40 -9.45 3.64 25.55
CA ARG A 40 -8.80 2.35 25.31
C ARG A 40 -9.17 1.90 23.91
N LEU A 41 -8.18 1.68 23.06
CA LEU A 41 -8.41 1.15 21.73
C LEU A 41 -8.50 -0.38 21.79
N ALA A 42 -8.95 -0.96 20.68
CA ALA A 42 -9.11 -2.40 20.57
C ALA A 42 -7.78 -3.15 20.75
N ALA A 43 -7.92 -4.43 21.10
CA ALA A 43 -6.78 -5.34 21.22
C ALA A 43 -6.10 -5.55 19.85
N ILE A 44 -4.77 -5.69 19.88
CA ILE A 44 -3.98 -6.03 18.68
C ILE A 44 -4.13 -7.54 18.44
N SER A 45 -4.65 -7.89 17.27
CA SER A 45 -4.78 -9.28 16.82
C SER A 45 -3.41 -9.97 16.74
N ASN A 46 -3.37 -11.29 16.82
CA ASN A 46 -2.13 -12.04 16.61
C ASN A 46 -2.03 -12.46 15.14
N GLY A 47 -1.31 -11.66 14.36
CA GLY A 47 -1.04 -11.91 12.95
C GLY A 47 0.46 -11.99 12.64
N SER A 48 0.77 -12.10 11.35
CA SER A 48 2.13 -12.24 10.85
C SER A 48 2.95 -10.97 11.10
N GLU A 49 2.35 -9.79 10.89
CA GLU A 49 2.98 -8.50 11.13
C GLU A 49 2.73 -8.02 12.56
N THR A 50 1.48 -8.07 13.01
CA THR A 50 1.08 -7.60 14.35
C THR A 50 1.69 -8.41 15.51
N GLY A 51 2.12 -9.65 15.25
CA GLY A 51 2.80 -10.50 16.22
C GLY A 51 4.11 -9.88 16.76
N VAL A 52 4.80 -9.03 16.00
CA VAL A 52 5.99 -8.32 16.50
C VAL A 52 5.63 -7.35 17.62
N LEU A 53 4.53 -6.61 17.49
CA LEU A 53 4.09 -5.64 18.49
C LEU A 53 3.78 -6.35 19.82
N ARG A 54 3.09 -7.50 19.73
CA ARG A 54 2.72 -8.31 20.89
C ARG A 54 3.94 -8.88 21.63
N ARG A 55 5.01 -9.29 20.92
CA ARG A 55 6.26 -9.74 21.55
C ARG A 55 6.94 -8.64 22.37
N TYR A 56 6.74 -7.38 21.99
CA TYR A 56 7.19 -6.20 22.73
C TYR A 56 6.17 -5.74 23.79
N GLY A 57 5.11 -6.52 24.07
CA GLY A 57 4.13 -6.23 25.12
C GLY A 57 3.06 -5.20 24.72
N MET A 58 2.99 -4.80 23.45
CA MET A 58 1.90 -3.98 22.94
C MET A 58 0.70 -4.88 22.65
N THR A 59 -0.36 -4.75 23.43
CA THR A 59 -1.56 -5.60 23.35
C THR A 59 -2.81 -4.85 22.91
N ARG A 60 -2.78 -3.52 22.86
CA ARG A 60 -3.84 -2.65 22.33
C ARG A 60 -3.25 -1.58 21.42
N TRP A 61 -4.04 -1.08 20.47
CA TRP A 61 -3.58 -0.07 19.53
C TRP A 61 -3.22 1.28 20.19
N ASP A 62 -3.69 1.58 21.41
CA ASP A 62 -3.22 2.74 22.16
C ASP A 62 -1.82 2.54 22.78
N HIS A 63 -1.28 1.33 22.83
CA HIS A 63 0.06 1.06 23.37
C HIS A 63 1.20 1.47 22.42
N VAL A 64 0.91 1.73 21.14
CA VAL A 64 1.92 2.00 20.10
C VAL A 64 2.42 3.45 20.09
N MET A 65 1.87 4.30 20.97
CA MET A 65 2.26 5.71 21.05
C MET A 65 2.19 6.29 22.48
N PRO A 66 2.99 7.33 22.76
CA PRO A 66 2.95 8.09 24.02
C PRO A 66 1.60 8.70 24.35
N ARG A 67 1.27 8.82 25.65
CA ARG A 67 -0.01 9.40 26.12
C ARG A 67 -0.25 10.83 25.61
N ARG A 68 0.80 11.65 25.54
CA ARG A 68 0.70 13.02 25.02
C ARG A 68 0.37 13.05 23.53
N GLN A 69 0.96 12.15 22.74
CA GLN A 69 0.65 12.00 21.31
C GLN A 69 -0.82 11.60 21.12
N GLN A 70 -1.30 10.64 21.91
CA GLN A 70 -2.71 10.23 21.92
C GLN A 70 -3.64 11.38 22.29
N ALA A 71 -3.28 12.20 23.28
CA ALA A 71 -4.09 13.33 23.72
C ALA A 71 -4.26 14.38 22.62
N VAL A 72 -3.17 14.74 21.94
CA VAL A 72 -3.24 15.67 20.80
C VAL A 72 -4.05 15.06 19.66
N LEU A 73 -3.83 13.78 19.33
CA LEU A 73 -4.54 13.12 18.25
C LEU A 73 -6.06 13.07 18.51
N ASN A 74 -6.49 12.68 19.72
CA ASN A 74 -7.92 12.66 20.07
C ASN A 74 -8.53 14.07 20.14
N ALA A 75 -7.77 15.09 20.59
CA ALA A 75 -8.24 16.47 20.55
C ALA A 75 -8.48 16.93 19.11
N LEU A 76 -7.58 16.58 18.18
CA LEU A 76 -7.74 16.89 16.76
C LEU A 76 -8.92 16.12 16.14
N ILE A 77 -9.09 14.83 16.45
CA ILE A 77 -10.25 14.05 16.02
C ILE A 77 -11.55 14.72 16.50
N GLY A 78 -11.62 15.11 17.79
CA GLY A 78 -12.79 15.77 18.35
C GLY A 78 -13.04 17.19 17.80
N ALA A 79 -12.04 17.83 17.22
CA ALA A 79 -12.15 19.15 16.63
C ALA A 79 -12.61 19.14 15.16
N VAL A 80 -12.58 17.99 14.48
CA VAL A 80 -12.90 17.89 13.04
C VAL A 80 -14.27 18.49 12.72
N GLU A 81 -15.33 18.05 13.41
CA GLU A 81 -16.71 18.47 13.13
C GLU A 81 -16.89 19.99 13.32
N VAL A 82 -16.31 20.54 14.39
CA VAL A 82 -16.36 21.97 14.68
C VAL A 82 -15.59 22.76 13.64
N ALA A 83 -14.40 22.29 13.24
CA ALA A 83 -13.57 22.94 12.24
C ALA A 83 -14.18 22.87 10.83
N ALA A 84 -14.93 21.81 10.54
CA ALA A 84 -15.63 21.64 9.27
C ALA A 84 -16.90 22.51 9.16
N ALA A 85 -17.44 23.02 10.29
CA ALA A 85 -18.60 23.91 10.31
C ALA A 85 -19.82 23.37 9.54
N GLY A 86 -20.03 22.05 9.55
CA GLY A 86 -21.11 21.36 8.86
C GLY A 86 -20.84 20.98 7.40
N ASP A 87 -19.65 21.25 6.87
CA ASP A 87 -19.22 20.79 5.54
C ASP A 87 -18.67 19.35 5.63
N GLU A 88 -19.42 18.38 5.10
CA GLU A 88 -19.07 16.95 5.16
C GLU A 88 -17.81 16.60 4.33
N ASP A 89 -17.57 17.30 3.22
CA ASP A 89 -16.39 17.09 2.37
C ASP A 89 -15.15 17.59 3.11
N LEU A 90 -15.24 18.76 3.74
CA LEU A 90 -14.18 19.30 4.58
C LEU A 90 -13.92 18.41 5.79
N ALA A 91 -14.97 17.94 6.48
CA ALA A 91 -14.84 17.01 7.60
C ALA A 91 -14.10 15.72 7.20
N SER A 92 -14.38 15.20 5.99
CA SER A 92 -13.72 14.01 5.44
C SER A 92 -12.23 14.26 5.16
N VAL A 93 -11.89 15.40 4.57
CA VAL A 93 -10.49 15.81 4.30
C VAL A 93 -9.70 16.00 5.61
N LEU A 94 -10.30 16.70 6.59
CA LEU A 94 -9.70 16.90 7.91
C LEU A 94 -9.49 15.55 8.63
N SER A 95 -10.51 14.67 8.60
CA SER A 95 -10.42 13.32 9.15
C SER A 95 -9.29 12.52 8.53
N ALA A 96 -9.16 12.54 7.20
CA ALA A 96 -8.10 11.84 6.48
C ALA A 96 -6.70 12.34 6.87
N ALA A 97 -6.52 13.66 7.04
CA ALA A 97 -5.25 14.24 7.48
C ALA A 97 -4.91 13.86 8.93
N VAL A 98 -5.89 13.94 9.83
CA VAL A 98 -5.72 13.61 11.26
C VAL A 98 -5.46 12.11 11.43
N LEU A 99 -6.32 11.24 10.90
CA LEU A 99 -6.18 9.79 11.00
C LEU A 99 -4.96 9.27 10.22
N GLY A 100 -4.59 9.89 9.11
CA GLY A 100 -3.36 9.56 8.40
C GLY A 100 -2.11 9.78 9.26
N SER A 101 -2.11 10.73 10.19
CA SER A 101 -0.97 10.98 11.08
C SER A 101 -0.70 9.84 12.07
N VAL A 102 -1.66 8.92 12.27
CA VAL A 102 -1.51 7.69 13.06
C VAL A 102 -0.35 6.82 12.58
N GLU A 103 -0.05 6.88 11.28
CA GLU A 103 1.11 6.24 10.67
C GLU A 103 2.43 6.62 11.37
N MET A 104 2.47 7.79 12.01
CA MET A 104 3.60 8.33 12.76
C MET A 104 3.51 8.00 14.27
N ALA A 105 3.01 6.81 14.61
CA ALA A 105 2.92 6.33 15.99
C ALA A 105 4.31 6.33 16.67
N GLY A 106 4.46 7.11 17.75
CA GLY A 106 5.78 7.48 18.26
C GLY A 106 6.66 6.32 18.73
N TYR A 107 6.10 5.22 19.26
CA TYR A 107 6.90 4.07 19.68
C TYR A 107 7.28 3.13 18.53
N LEU A 108 6.65 3.28 17.37
CA LEU A 108 6.94 2.52 16.15
C LEU A 108 7.68 3.36 15.09
N SER A 109 7.65 4.68 15.25
CA SER A 109 8.29 5.61 14.33
C SER A 109 9.80 5.60 14.56
N ARG A 110 10.57 5.19 13.56
CA ARG A 110 12.03 5.06 13.65
C ARG A 110 12.70 6.37 13.30
N TRP A 111 13.86 6.67 13.88
CA TRP A 111 14.65 7.84 13.47
C TRP A 111 15.56 7.52 12.26
N ASP A 112 15.55 8.40 11.25
CA ASP A 112 16.54 8.41 10.18
C ASP A 112 17.72 9.35 10.53
N PRO A 113 18.94 8.84 10.76
CA PRO A 113 20.09 9.69 11.08
C PRO A 113 20.67 10.44 9.87
N ARG A 114 20.36 10.03 8.64
CA ARG A 114 20.86 10.66 7.40
C ARG A 114 20.00 11.84 7.00
N TYR A 115 18.68 11.66 7.00
CA TYR A 115 17.73 12.72 6.66
C TYR A 115 17.23 13.50 7.89
N LEU A 116 17.65 13.09 9.09
CA LEU A 116 17.26 13.68 10.36
C LEU A 116 15.73 13.82 10.44
N LYS A 117 14.99 12.73 10.27
CA LYS A 117 13.52 12.74 10.31
C LYS A 117 12.97 11.39 10.76
N PRO A 118 11.76 11.35 11.33
CA PRO A 118 11.12 10.07 11.65
C PRO A 118 10.67 9.33 10.37
N TYR A 119 10.55 8.01 10.48
CA TYR A 119 9.90 7.09 9.54
C TYR A 119 8.57 6.62 10.08
N GLU A 120 7.68 6.29 9.16
CA GLU A 120 6.38 5.70 9.39
C GLU A 120 6.48 4.35 10.11
N ALA A 121 5.49 4.05 10.95
CA ALA A 121 5.33 2.80 11.69
C ALA A 121 5.22 1.58 10.76
N VAL A 122 4.62 1.76 9.58
CA VAL A 122 4.40 0.71 8.55
C VAL A 122 5.40 0.79 7.39
N ALA A 123 6.42 1.66 7.48
CA ALA A 123 7.40 1.82 6.41
C ALA A 123 8.15 0.51 6.09
N ASN A 124 8.31 0.22 4.80
CA ASN A 124 8.81 -1.05 4.25
C ASN A 124 7.84 -2.24 4.49
N HIS A 125 6.52 -1.98 4.45
CA HIS A 125 5.47 -3.00 4.45
C HIS A 125 5.49 -3.94 5.66
N ARG A 126 5.90 -3.43 6.83
CA ARG A 126 5.96 -4.21 8.07
C ARG A 126 5.91 -3.33 9.31
N TYR A 127 5.47 -3.92 10.42
CA TYR A 127 5.73 -3.32 11.74
C TYR A 127 7.15 -3.65 12.20
N ASN A 128 7.82 -2.66 12.81
CA ASN A 128 9.13 -2.87 13.39
C ASN A 128 9.30 -2.05 14.67
N VAL A 129 9.85 -2.68 15.71
CA VAL A 129 10.16 -2.00 16.97
C VAL A 129 11.66 -1.83 17.04
N THR A 130 12.11 -0.61 17.35
CA THR A 130 13.54 -0.27 17.46
C THR A 130 13.85 0.28 18.85
N THR A 131 15.13 0.31 19.21
CA THR A 131 15.61 0.92 20.45
C THR A 131 15.61 2.44 20.40
N LEU A 132 15.72 3.04 19.21
CA LEU A 132 15.68 4.49 18.99
C LEU A 132 14.46 4.86 18.14
N SER A 133 13.33 5.05 18.80
CA SER A 133 12.14 5.60 18.18
C SER A 133 12.11 7.13 18.32
N ALA A 134 11.28 7.77 17.50
CA ALA A 134 11.05 9.19 17.51
C ALA A 134 9.55 9.42 17.68
N GLU A 135 9.17 10.27 18.63
CA GLU A 135 7.79 10.72 18.77
C GLU A 135 7.60 12.01 17.96
N PRO A 136 6.88 11.98 16.83
CA PRO A 136 6.68 13.17 16.01
C PRO A 136 5.58 14.05 16.60
N ASN A 137 5.74 15.37 16.47
CA ASN A 137 4.65 16.31 16.75
C ASN A 137 3.48 16.01 15.79
N VAL A 138 2.30 15.73 16.36
CA VAL A 138 1.10 15.32 15.60
C VAL A 138 0.67 16.42 14.62
N TRP A 139 0.57 17.66 15.08
CA TRP A 139 0.17 18.81 14.25
C TRP A 139 1.25 19.13 13.21
N GLY A 140 2.49 19.22 13.69
CA GLY A 140 3.68 19.55 12.89
C GLY A 140 4.45 20.72 13.48
N ALA A 141 5.63 20.96 12.91
CA ALA A 141 6.49 22.07 13.25
C ALA A 141 6.79 22.91 11.99
N PRO A 142 7.09 24.22 12.12
CA PRO A 142 7.25 25.11 10.97
C PRO A 142 8.31 24.67 9.95
N GLN A 143 9.37 23.96 10.38
CA GLN A 143 10.54 23.64 9.54
C GLN A 143 10.89 22.16 9.49
N SER A 144 10.17 21.29 10.21
CA SER A 144 10.51 19.86 10.30
C SER A 144 9.27 18.99 10.53
N GLY A 145 9.48 17.68 10.63
CA GLY A 145 8.41 16.68 10.76
C GLY A 145 8.12 15.93 9.47
N ARG A 146 7.46 14.78 9.61
CA ARG A 146 7.01 13.92 8.50
C ARG A 146 5.65 13.35 8.88
N GLY A 147 4.74 13.25 7.91
CA GLY A 147 3.43 12.64 8.10
C GLY A 147 2.52 13.37 9.10
N THR A 148 2.84 14.61 9.48
CA THR A 148 2.08 15.42 10.43
C THR A 148 0.79 15.95 9.80
N VAL A 149 -0.19 16.32 10.63
CA VAL A 149 -1.50 16.79 10.16
C VAL A 149 -1.38 18.00 9.23
N GLY A 150 -0.62 19.04 9.64
CA GLY A 150 -0.41 20.23 8.81
C GLY A 150 0.17 19.91 7.43
N ARG A 151 1.20 19.06 7.37
CA ARG A 151 1.80 18.65 6.09
C ARG A 151 0.86 17.83 5.22
N ARG A 152 0.01 16.98 5.82
CA ARG A 152 -1.01 16.22 5.10
C ARG A 152 -2.07 17.15 4.51
N LEU A 153 -2.51 18.15 5.26
CA LEU A 153 -3.43 19.19 4.75
C LEU A 153 -2.81 19.98 3.60
N ASP A 154 -1.56 20.43 3.74
CA ASP A 154 -0.83 21.13 2.67
C ASP A 154 -0.73 20.27 1.40
N HIS A 155 -0.45 18.97 1.54
CA HIS A 155 -0.38 18.05 0.41
C HIS A 155 -1.74 17.84 -0.26
N LEU A 156 -2.82 17.69 0.53
CA LEU A 156 -4.19 17.54 0.00
C LEU A 156 -4.63 18.81 -0.72
N ALA A 157 -4.38 19.99 -0.15
CA ALA A 157 -4.66 21.27 -0.78
C ALA A 157 -3.85 21.45 -2.08
N LYS A 158 -2.56 21.11 -2.07
CA LYS A 158 -1.70 21.15 -3.26
C LYS A 158 -2.23 20.23 -4.36
N ALA A 159 -2.67 19.01 -4.01
CA ALA A 159 -3.24 18.08 -4.98
C ALA A 159 -4.54 18.62 -5.58
N GLY A 160 -5.43 19.19 -4.75
CA GLY A 160 -6.66 19.84 -5.21
C GLY A 160 -6.39 21.00 -6.17
N ASN A 161 -5.49 21.91 -5.80
CA ASN A 161 -5.10 23.05 -6.64
C ASN A 161 -4.50 22.60 -7.97
N TRP A 162 -3.55 21.66 -7.94
CA TRP A 162 -2.94 21.10 -9.15
C TRP A 162 -4.00 20.51 -10.09
N TYR A 163 -5.00 19.83 -9.54
CA TYR A 163 -6.06 19.22 -10.32
C TYR A 163 -6.95 20.27 -11.01
N VAL A 164 -7.35 21.32 -10.29
CA VAL A 164 -8.14 22.44 -10.84
C VAL A 164 -7.35 23.20 -11.90
N GLU A 165 -6.07 23.49 -11.65
CA GLU A 165 -5.17 24.14 -12.62
C GLU A 165 -5.02 23.30 -13.89
N ARG A 166 -4.85 21.98 -13.76
CA ARG A 166 -4.61 21.10 -14.91
C ARG A 166 -5.84 20.91 -15.78
N LEU A 167 -7.04 20.88 -15.19
CA LEU A 167 -8.30 20.69 -15.92
C LEU A 167 -9.00 22.01 -16.30
N GLY A 168 -8.62 23.14 -15.71
CA GLY A 168 -9.32 24.41 -15.86
C GLY A 168 -10.71 24.45 -15.22
N ARG A 169 -11.09 23.41 -14.46
CA ARG A 169 -12.36 23.27 -13.75
C ARG A 169 -12.26 22.21 -12.66
N SER A 170 -13.23 22.19 -11.74
CA SER A 170 -13.39 21.09 -10.79
C SER A 170 -14.01 19.86 -11.48
N PRO A 171 -13.53 18.63 -11.17
CA PRO A 171 -14.16 17.40 -11.65
C PRO A 171 -15.50 17.20 -10.95
N LYS A 172 -16.45 16.59 -11.64
CA LYS A 172 -17.66 16.05 -11.02
C LYS A 172 -17.37 14.61 -10.58
N ILE A 173 -17.17 14.44 -9.27
CA ILE A 173 -16.90 13.14 -8.65
C ILE A 173 -18.21 12.58 -8.08
N ILE A 174 -18.46 11.28 -8.29
CA ILE A 174 -19.51 10.56 -7.56
C ILE A 174 -18.91 9.40 -6.77
N GLY A 175 -19.25 9.36 -5.48
CA GLY A 175 -18.88 8.29 -4.56
C GLY A 175 -18.59 8.83 -3.16
N PRO A 176 -18.19 7.96 -2.22
CA PRO A 176 -17.95 6.54 -2.43
C PRO A 176 -19.25 5.76 -2.65
N LEU A 177 -19.30 4.97 -3.73
CA LEU A 177 -20.40 4.05 -3.99
C LEU A 177 -20.06 2.66 -3.46
N ALA A 178 -20.95 2.05 -2.68
CA ALA A 178 -20.78 0.67 -2.27
C ALA A 178 -20.85 -0.28 -3.48
N VAL A 179 -19.92 -1.24 -3.57
CA VAL A 179 -19.88 -2.24 -4.64
C VAL A 179 -21.17 -3.07 -4.72
N GLY A 180 -21.97 -3.16 -3.65
CA GLY A 180 -23.27 -3.84 -3.64
C GLY A 180 -24.35 -3.17 -4.51
N GLN A 181 -24.17 -1.91 -4.92
CA GLN A 181 -25.14 -1.19 -5.75
C GLN A 181 -25.33 -1.84 -7.14
N ARG A 182 -26.43 -1.47 -7.81
CA ARG A 182 -26.72 -1.91 -9.18
C ARG A 182 -25.63 -1.44 -10.14
N ARG A 183 -25.19 -2.33 -11.03
CA ARG A 183 -24.27 -1.97 -12.12
C ARG A 183 -24.90 -0.91 -13.02
N SER A 184 -24.13 0.09 -13.41
CA SER A 184 -24.57 1.15 -14.32
C SER A 184 -23.38 1.78 -15.03
N ALA A 185 -23.59 2.33 -16.23
CA ALA A 185 -22.54 3.05 -16.96
C ALA A 185 -22.16 4.40 -16.31
N GLY A 186 -22.86 4.81 -15.24
CA GLY A 186 -22.75 6.16 -14.69
C GLY A 186 -23.40 7.22 -15.60
N SER A 187 -23.28 8.49 -15.22
CA SER A 187 -23.68 9.61 -16.08
C SER A 187 -22.49 10.06 -16.93
N ARG A 188 -22.74 10.45 -18.18
CA ARG A 188 -21.73 11.12 -19.02
C ARG A 188 -21.34 12.52 -18.52
N THR A 189 -22.04 13.03 -17.51
CA THR A 189 -21.72 14.30 -16.85
C THR A 189 -20.74 14.16 -15.70
N GLU A 190 -20.45 12.92 -15.27
CA GLU A 190 -19.52 12.60 -14.19
C GLU A 190 -18.13 12.34 -14.78
N ASP A 191 -17.10 12.90 -14.15
CA ASP A 191 -15.71 12.71 -14.58
C ASP A 191 -15.06 11.51 -13.88
N VAL A 192 -15.40 11.30 -12.61
CA VAL A 192 -14.80 10.26 -11.77
C VAL A 192 -15.88 9.55 -10.97
N ARG A 193 -15.79 8.22 -10.94
CA ARG A 193 -16.64 7.37 -10.12
C ARG A 193 -15.80 6.57 -9.14
N VAL A 194 -16.00 6.81 -7.85
CA VAL A 194 -15.30 6.11 -6.78
C VAL A 194 -16.20 5.00 -6.24
N VAL A 195 -15.71 3.76 -6.29
CA VAL A 195 -16.41 2.58 -5.80
C VAL A 195 -15.59 1.95 -4.68
N VAL A 196 -16.25 1.59 -3.58
CA VAL A 196 -15.64 0.95 -2.42
C VAL A 196 -16.18 -0.47 -2.29
N GLY A 197 -15.27 -1.45 -2.28
CA GLY A 197 -15.54 -2.86 -2.08
C GLY A 197 -14.53 -3.75 -2.79
N SER A 198 -14.81 -5.06 -2.84
CA SER A 198 -13.91 -6.04 -3.48
C SER A 198 -13.90 -5.90 -5.01
N SER A 199 -12.71 -5.96 -5.59
CA SER A 199 -12.48 -5.95 -7.04
C SER A 199 -12.99 -7.21 -7.76
N THR A 200 -13.46 -8.23 -7.02
CA THR A 200 -14.21 -9.36 -7.61
C THR A 200 -15.59 -8.95 -8.12
N ARG A 201 -16.01 -7.72 -7.86
CA ARG A 201 -17.21 -7.11 -8.44
C ARG A 201 -16.96 -5.65 -8.83
N LEU A 202 -17.33 -5.28 -10.05
CA LEU A 202 -17.30 -3.91 -10.56
C LEU A 202 -18.73 -3.41 -10.78
N LEU A 203 -18.96 -2.11 -10.53
CA LEU A 203 -20.23 -1.44 -10.87
C LEU A 203 -20.38 -1.17 -12.37
N ALA A 204 -19.35 -1.42 -13.16
CA ALA A 204 -19.38 -1.25 -14.62
C ALA A 204 -20.29 -2.31 -15.29
N PRO A 205 -21.10 -1.94 -16.29
CA PRO A 205 -21.83 -2.87 -17.14
C PRO A 205 -20.89 -3.81 -17.91
N ASN A 206 -21.46 -4.81 -18.58
CA ASN A 206 -20.67 -5.65 -19.49
C ASN A 206 -20.12 -4.79 -20.63
N SER A 207 -18.90 -5.08 -21.07
CA SER A 207 -18.30 -4.48 -22.27
C SER A 207 -18.42 -2.95 -22.36
N SER A 208 -18.07 -2.28 -21.25
CA SER A 208 -18.23 -0.84 -21.08
C SER A 208 -16.92 -0.11 -20.79
N ILE A 209 -15.85 -0.83 -20.43
CA ILE A 209 -14.54 -0.27 -20.08
C ILE A 209 -13.56 -0.51 -21.23
N ASP A 210 -12.83 0.54 -21.63
CA ASP A 210 -11.80 0.46 -22.66
C ASP A 210 -10.45 -0.06 -22.11
N LEU A 211 -10.10 0.34 -20.90
CA LEU A 211 -8.82 0.03 -20.26
C LEU A 211 -9.01 -0.22 -18.77
N VAL A 212 -8.46 -1.31 -18.29
CA VAL A 212 -8.27 -1.57 -16.86
C VAL A 212 -6.77 -1.50 -16.57
N CYS A 213 -6.36 -0.57 -15.71
CA CYS A 213 -5.01 -0.56 -15.14
C CYS A 213 -5.07 -1.03 -13.69
N THR A 214 -4.28 -2.04 -13.32
CA THR A 214 -4.31 -2.59 -11.96
C THR A 214 -2.93 -3.02 -11.47
N ASP A 215 -2.75 -3.02 -10.17
CA ASP A 215 -1.57 -3.50 -9.47
C ASP A 215 -2.06 -4.55 -8.44
N PRO A 216 -2.20 -5.83 -8.85
CA PRO A 216 -2.72 -6.86 -7.95
C PRO A 216 -1.69 -7.17 -6.85
N PRO A 217 -2.11 -7.62 -5.65
CA PRO A 217 -1.17 -7.86 -4.56
C PRO A 217 -0.08 -8.88 -4.92
N TYR A 218 1.18 -8.62 -4.56
CA TYR A 218 2.31 -9.50 -4.90
C TYR A 218 2.43 -10.69 -3.94
N HIS A 219 1.46 -11.60 -3.99
CA HIS A 219 1.41 -12.84 -3.19
C HIS A 219 1.48 -12.59 -1.67
N ASP A 220 2.62 -12.79 -1.02
CA ASP A 220 2.79 -12.64 0.44
C ASP A 220 3.61 -11.38 0.82
N ASP A 221 3.92 -10.51 -0.15
CA ASP A 221 4.83 -9.37 0.04
C ASP A 221 4.32 -8.30 1.01
N VAL A 222 3.01 -7.97 0.98
CA VAL A 222 2.42 -6.90 1.81
C VAL A 222 1.13 -7.36 2.46
N LYS A 223 1.06 -7.30 3.79
CA LYS A 223 -0.14 -7.65 4.58
C LYS A 223 -1.05 -6.44 4.78
N TYR A 224 -1.67 -5.94 3.71
CA TYR A 224 -2.49 -4.71 3.76
C TYR A 224 -3.55 -4.74 4.85
N GLY A 225 -4.27 -5.86 5.00
CA GLY A 225 -5.25 -6.05 6.06
C GLY A 225 -4.68 -5.77 7.46
N GLU A 226 -3.60 -6.46 7.84
CA GLU A 226 -2.95 -6.30 9.15
C GLU A 226 -2.31 -4.91 9.33
N LEU A 227 -1.66 -4.37 8.29
CA LEU A 227 -1.01 -3.06 8.35
C LEU A 227 -2.03 -1.92 8.43
N SER A 228 -3.24 -2.11 7.91
CA SER A 228 -4.32 -1.13 7.99
C SER A 228 -4.99 -1.05 9.37
N GLU A 229 -4.81 -2.07 10.23
CA GLU A 229 -5.50 -2.17 11.52
C GLU A 229 -5.22 -0.98 12.45
N ILE A 230 -4.02 -0.40 12.42
CA ILE A 230 -3.70 0.79 13.20
C ILE A 230 -4.61 1.96 12.82
N PHE A 231 -4.83 2.19 11.53
CA PHE A 231 -5.70 3.27 11.04
C PHE A 231 -7.16 2.96 11.35
N ARG A 232 -7.61 1.73 11.12
CA ARG A 232 -8.99 1.29 11.41
C ARG A 232 -9.31 1.44 12.90
N ALA A 233 -8.38 1.10 13.79
CA ALA A 233 -8.56 1.21 15.23
C ALA A 233 -8.75 2.66 15.68
N TRP A 234 -7.91 3.57 15.16
CA TRP A 234 -8.01 5.01 15.46
C TRP A 234 -9.22 5.68 14.80
N ALA A 235 -9.63 5.19 13.63
CA ALA A 235 -10.85 5.61 12.95
C ALA A 235 -12.13 4.99 13.54
N ARG A 236 -12.01 4.13 14.57
CA ARG A 236 -13.12 3.37 15.20
C ARG A 236 -13.92 2.53 14.19
N LEU A 237 -13.24 2.04 13.17
CA LEU A 237 -13.81 1.13 12.18
C LEU A 237 -13.75 -0.30 12.69
N ASP A 238 -14.49 -1.19 12.03
CA ASP A 238 -14.40 -2.63 12.26
C ASP A 238 -12.92 -3.06 12.14
N LEU A 239 -12.50 -4.03 12.96
CA LEU A 239 -11.16 -4.63 12.99
C LEU A 239 -11.18 -6.12 12.64
N SER A 240 -12.34 -6.64 12.24
CA SER A 240 -12.44 -7.97 11.65
C SER A 240 -11.43 -8.12 10.50
N ARG A 241 -10.95 -9.35 10.32
CA ARG A 241 -10.12 -9.69 9.17
C ARG A 241 -10.88 -9.29 7.90
N ILE A 242 -10.18 -8.66 6.97
CA ILE A 242 -10.76 -8.34 5.67
C ILE A 242 -10.93 -9.65 4.89
N ASP A 243 -12.17 -10.00 4.58
CA ASP A 243 -12.49 -11.18 3.78
C ASP A 243 -12.17 -10.95 2.30
N GLY A 244 -11.73 -12.01 1.61
CA GLY A 244 -11.45 -11.96 0.17
C GLY A 244 -10.18 -11.18 -0.20
N GLU A 245 -9.24 -11.00 0.73
CA GLU A 245 -7.92 -10.43 0.44
C GLU A 245 -7.07 -11.45 -0.33
N ALA A 246 -6.63 -11.09 -1.54
CA ALA A 246 -5.69 -11.88 -2.33
C ALA A 246 -4.26 -11.69 -1.80
N VAL A 247 -4.01 -12.04 -0.53
CA VAL A 247 -2.67 -11.98 0.09
C VAL A 247 -2.42 -13.28 0.83
N VAL A 248 -1.39 -14.02 0.41
CA VAL A 248 -1.03 -15.30 1.02
C VAL A 248 -0.58 -15.07 2.46
N SER A 249 -1.12 -15.86 3.39
CA SER A 249 -0.82 -15.75 4.81
C SER A 249 -0.78 -17.14 5.43
N LYS A 250 0.29 -17.42 6.18
CA LYS A 250 0.55 -18.75 6.73
C LYS A 250 -0.62 -19.25 7.57
N GLY A 251 -1.21 -20.38 7.16
CA GLY A 251 -2.32 -21.01 7.86
C GLY A 251 -3.66 -20.32 7.70
N VAL A 252 -3.79 -19.32 6.81
CA VAL A 252 -5.09 -18.67 6.56
C VAL A 252 -5.45 -18.50 5.09
N VAL A 253 -4.52 -18.05 4.24
CA VAL A 253 -4.74 -17.93 2.79
C VAL A 253 -3.60 -18.65 2.10
N SER A 254 -3.93 -19.71 1.36
CA SER A 254 -2.97 -20.46 0.55
C SER A 254 -2.72 -19.81 -0.81
N THR A 255 -1.69 -20.24 -1.53
CA THR A 255 -1.46 -19.80 -2.91
C THR A 255 -2.62 -20.16 -3.84
N ALA A 256 -3.34 -21.24 -3.56
CA ALA A 256 -4.54 -21.62 -4.32
C ALA A 256 -5.72 -20.66 -4.05
N ASP A 257 -5.92 -20.24 -2.80
CA ASP A 257 -6.96 -19.24 -2.45
C ASP A 257 -6.63 -17.87 -3.08
N TYR A 258 -5.34 -17.50 -3.07
CA TYR A 258 -4.82 -16.32 -3.76
C TYR A 258 -5.11 -16.37 -5.26
N GLU A 259 -4.74 -17.47 -5.94
CA GLU A 259 -5.01 -17.67 -7.37
C GLU A 259 -6.51 -17.58 -7.68
N ALA A 260 -7.34 -18.26 -6.89
CA ALA A 260 -8.80 -18.26 -7.08
C ALA A 260 -9.41 -16.86 -6.90
N THR A 261 -8.88 -16.05 -5.98
CA THR A 261 -9.34 -14.67 -5.75
C THR A 261 -8.94 -13.77 -6.92
N LEU A 262 -7.70 -13.90 -7.41
CA LEU A 262 -7.26 -13.19 -8.62
C LEU A 262 -8.08 -13.58 -9.84
N GLU A 263 -8.35 -14.87 -10.04
CA GLU A 263 -9.18 -15.37 -11.13
C GLU A 263 -10.57 -14.73 -11.12
N GLN A 264 -11.20 -14.61 -9.94
CA GLN A 264 -12.49 -13.93 -9.79
C GLN A 264 -12.42 -12.45 -10.18
N ALA A 265 -11.40 -11.73 -9.71
CA ALA A 265 -11.20 -10.32 -10.06
C ALA A 265 -10.95 -10.15 -11.56
N PHE A 266 -10.08 -10.96 -12.16
CA PHE A 266 -9.79 -10.92 -13.59
C PHE A 266 -11.02 -11.29 -14.44
N ARG A 267 -11.83 -12.27 -14.04
CA ARG A 267 -13.10 -12.56 -14.73
C ARG A 267 -14.05 -11.37 -14.71
N GLU A 268 -14.14 -10.67 -13.59
CA GLU A 268 -14.98 -9.49 -13.49
C GLU A 268 -14.45 -8.33 -14.36
N MET A 269 -13.12 -8.15 -14.41
CA MET A 269 -12.48 -7.20 -15.33
C MET A 269 -12.76 -7.56 -16.79
N ARG A 270 -12.59 -8.84 -17.18
CA ARG A 270 -12.91 -9.33 -18.53
C ARG A 270 -14.37 -9.06 -18.90
N ARG A 271 -15.31 -9.30 -17.98
CA ARG A 271 -16.74 -9.00 -18.22
C ARG A 271 -16.97 -7.52 -18.50
N ALA A 272 -16.30 -6.65 -17.74
CA ALA A 272 -16.45 -5.20 -17.85
C ALA A 272 -15.74 -4.63 -19.10
N LEU A 273 -14.64 -5.23 -19.55
CA LEU A 273 -13.88 -4.82 -20.71
C LEU A 273 -14.66 -5.00 -22.01
N LYS A 274 -14.54 -4.01 -22.90
CA LYS A 274 -14.97 -4.12 -24.30
C LYS A 274 -14.17 -5.22 -25.02
N PRO A 275 -14.67 -5.75 -26.15
CA PRO A 275 -13.95 -6.78 -26.90
C PRO A 275 -12.51 -6.38 -27.26
N ASP A 276 -12.28 -5.12 -27.62
CA ASP A 276 -10.97 -4.50 -27.91
C ASP A 276 -10.33 -3.82 -26.69
N GLY A 277 -10.86 -4.07 -25.50
CA GLY A 277 -10.35 -3.48 -24.27
C GLY A 277 -9.11 -4.19 -23.73
N HIS A 278 -8.27 -3.44 -23.03
CA HIS A 278 -7.00 -3.91 -22.49
C HIS A 278 -7.02 -4.00 -20.96
N LEU A 279 -6.41 -5.05 -20.43
CA LEU A 279 -5.99 -5.16 -19.04
C LEU A 279 -4.48 -4.94 -18.99
N VAL A 280 -4.06 -3.84 -18.36
CA VAL A 280 -2.66 -3.55 -18.10
C VAL A 280 -2.40 -3.74 -16.61
N LEU A 281 -1.39 -4.55 -16.28
CA LEU A 281 -1.00 -4.75 -14.89
C LEU A 281 0.49 -4.65 -14.66
N SER A 282 0.88 -4.15 -13.49
CA SER A 282 2.25 -4.23 -12.97
C SER A 282 2.38 -5.45 -12.07
N TYR A 283 3.50 -6.15 -12.12
CA TYR A 283 3.79 -7.22 -11.17
C TYR A 283 5.28 -7.45 -11.00
N ALA A 284 5.71 -7.70 -9.75
CA ALA A 284 7.06 -8.13 -9.43
C ALA A 284 7.03 -9.12 -8.27
N ASN A 285 7.70 -10.27 -8.43
CA ASN A 285 7.90 -11.21 -7.33
C ASN A 285 9.10 -12.13 -7.61
N ARG A 286 9.68 -12.72 -6.57
CA ARG A 286 10.77 -13.71 -6.69
C ARG A 286 10.30 -15.14 -6.45
N GLU A 287 9.09 -15.33 -5.94
CA GLU A 287 8.51 -16.63 -5.62
C GLU A 287 7.95 -17.30 -6.89
N PRO A 288 8.45 -18.49 -7.26
CA PRO A 288 7.93 -19.28 -8.38
C PRO A 288 6.40 -19.46 -8.36
N ALA A 289 5.85 -19.81 -7.20
CA ALA A 289 4.43 -20.09 -7.04
C ALA A 289 3.56 -18.84 -7.27
N ALA A 290 4.08 -17.64 -7.01
CA ALA A 290 3.38 -16.38 -7.25
C ALA A 290 3.16 -16.13 -8.75
N TRP A 291 4.17 -16.39 -9.59
CA TRP A 291 4.08 -16.26 -11.04
C TRP A 291 3.18 -17.33 -11.67
N ALA A 292 3.30 -18.58 -11.21
CA ALA A 292 2.41 -19.65 -11.65
C ALA A 292 0.94 -19.35 -11.32
N ALA A 293 0.66 -18.81 -10.12
CA ALA A 293 -0.68 -18.37 -9.73
C ALA A 293 -1.20 -17.21 -10.59
N LEU A 294 -0.38 -16.17 -10.82
CA LEU A 294 -0.77 -15.02 -11.65
C LEU A 294 -1.13 -15.46 -13.08
N PHE A 295 -0.25 -16.21 -13.75
CA PHE A 295 -0.47 -16.66 -15.13
C PHE A 295 -1.64 -17.65 -15.21
N GLY A 296 -1.79 -18.51 -14.20
CA GLY A 296 -2.92 -19.42 -14.06
C GLY A 296 -4.25 -18.68 -13.97
N ALA A 297 -4.33 -17.67 -13.11
CA ALA A 297 -5.52 -16.83 -12.94
C ALA A 297 -5.87 -16.05 -14.20
N LEU A 298 -4.89 -15.42 -14.86
CA LEU A 298 -5.10 -14.67 -16.11
C LEU A 298 -5.61 -15.57 -17.24
N GLN A 299 -4.95 -16.72 -17.44
CA GLN A 299 -5.35 -17.68 -18.46
C GLN A 299 -6.76 -18.24 -18.20
N THR A 300 -7.05 -18.62 -16.95
CA THR A 300 -8.34 -19.20 -16.56
C THR A 300 -9.48 -18.17 -16.59
N ALA A 301 -9.17 -16.89 -16.39
CA ALA A 301 -10.08 -15.78 -16.63
C ALA A 301 -10.33 -15.50 -18.13
N GLY A 302 -9.54 -16.10 -19.03
CA GLY A 302 -9.67 -15.97 -20.48
C GLY A 302 -8.85 -14.84 -21.08
N PHE A 303 -7.82 -14.33 -20.43
CA PHE A 303 -6.93 -13.36 -21.04
C PHE A 303 -5.89 -14.03 -21.93
N VAL A 304 -5.45 -13.30 -22.97
CA VAL A 304 -4.26 -13.59 -23.77
C VAL A 304 -3.32 -12.40 -23.66
N THR A 305 -2.02 -12.65 -23.58
CA THR A 305 -1.04 -11.55 -23.50
C THR A 305 -0.79 -10.95 -24.88
N ALA A 306 -1.01 -9.65 -24.99
CA ALA A 306 -0.69 -8.84 -26.17
C ALA A 306 0.77 -8.37 -26.14
N GLY A 307 1.34 -8.13 -24.97
CA GLY A 307 2.75 -7.83 -24.85
C GLY A 307 3.20 -7.59 -23.43
N TYR A 308 4.49 -7.29 -23.28
CA TYR A 308 5.05 -6.88 -22.00
C TYR A 308 6.07 -5.75 -22.13
N GLN A 309 6.36 -5.08 -21.02
CA GLN A 309 7.48 -4.16 -20.90
C GLN A 309 8.15 -4.31 -19.54
N VAL A 310 9.47 -4.12 -19.49
CA VAL A 310 10.21 -4.06 -18.22
C VAL A 310 10.39 -2.60 -17.83
N VAL A 311 9.96 -2.24 -16.62
CA VAL A 311 9.99 -0.87 -16.11
C VAL A 311 10.75 -0.82 -14.80
N HIS A 312 11.59 0.20 -14.63
CA HIS A 312 12.25 0.47 -13.37
C HIS A 312 11.26 1.17 -12.43
N ALA A 313 10.89 0.48 -11.34
CA ALA A 313 9.80 0.87 -10.45
C ALA A 313 10.29 1.44 -9.12
N GLU A 314 11.49 1.06 -8.65
CA GLU A 314 12.03 1.52 -7.37
C GLU A 314 13.08 2.64 -7.49
N ASN A 315 13.25 3.45 -6.46
CA ASN A 315 14.30 4.46 -6.40
C ASN A 315 15.60 3.84 -5.85
N ASP A 316 16.65 3.78 -6.68
CA ASP A 316 17.97 3.22 -6.34
C ASP A 316 18.65 3.87 -5.11
N ALA A 317 18.16 5.03 -4.65
CA ALA A 317 18.70 5.77 -3.50
C ALA A 317 18.27 5.24 -2.12
N ASP A 318 17.33 4.28 -2.03
CA ASP A 318 16.86 3.76 -0.73
C ASP A 318 17.77 2.65 -0.18
N HIS A 319 18.83 3.07 0.51
CA HIS A 319 19.81 2.18 1.15
C HIS A 319 19.22 1.21 2.19
N ALA A 320 17.97 1.38 2.64
CA ALA A 320 17.32 0.45 3.56
C ALA A 320 16.95 -0.90 2.89
N LYS A 321 16.89 -0.92 1.55
CA LYS A 321 16.57 -2.09 0.72
C LYS A 321 17.75 -2.66 -0.06
N ALA A 322 18.86 -1.93 -0.14
CA ALA A 322 20.12 -2.45 -0.69
C ALA A 322 20.50 -3.79 -0.02
N ASN A 323 20.71 -4.84 -0.82
CA ASN A 323 20.97 -6.23 -0.39
C ASN A 323 19.80 -6.98 0.29
N ARG A 324 18.54 -6.57 0.09
CA ARG A 324 17.36 -7.39 0.44
C ARG A 324 16.64 -7.84 -0.83
N ARG A 325 15.72 -8.82 -0.70
CA ARG A 325 14.88 -9.47 -1.75
C ARG A 325 14.01 -8.50 -2.59
N ALA A 326 14.28 -7.21 -2.63
CA ALA A 326 13.50 -6.25 -3.41
C ALA A 326 13.74 -6.47 -4.91
N CYS A 327 12.66 -6.44 -5.69
CA CYS A 327 12.73 -6.24 -7.13
C CYS A 327 12.74 -4.73 -7.36
N ASN A 328 13.71 -4.23 -8.12
CA ASN A 328 13.78 -2.86 -8.59
C ASN A 328 13.05 -2.71 -9.94
N LEU A 329 12.85 -3.81 -10.66
CA LEU A 329 12.14 -3.88 -11.94
C LEU A 329 10.77 -4.54 -11.76
N ASP A 330 9.78 -3.94 -12.41
CA ASP A 330 8.43 -4.48 -12.56
C ASP A 330 8.21 -4.95 -14.00
N LEU A 331 7.41 -6.00 -14.13
CA LEU A 331 6.89 -6.45 -15.42
C LEU A 331 5.51 -5.82 -15.64
N ILE A 332 5.41 -4.97 -16.65
CA ILE A 332 4.12 -4.47 -17.14
C ILE A 332 3.60 -5.46 -18.18
N LEU A 333 2.46 -6.07 -17.94
CA LEU A 333 1.77 -6.94 -18.89
C LEU A 333 0.60 -6.20 -19.53
N ASP A 334 0.48 -6.30 -20.84
CA ASP A 334 -0.70 -5.90 -21.61
C ASP A 334 -1.45 -7.15 -22.07
N LEU A 335 -2.71 -7.27 -21.66
CA LEU A 335 -3.56 -8.43 -21.91
C LEU A 335 -4.88 -8.01 -22.56
N VAL A 336 -5.36 -8.85 -23.47
CA VAL A 336 -6.65 -8.66 -24.14
C VAL A 336 -7.56 -9.86 -23.95
N VAL A 337 -8.84 -9.66 -24.24
CA VAL A 337 -9.89 -10.69 -24.14
C VAL A 337 -9.66 -11.75 -25.23
N ALA A 338 -9.42 -13.00 -24.85
CA ALA A 338 -9.38 -14.10 -25.83
C ALA A 338 -10.74 -14.25 -26.55
N ASP A 339 -10.73 -14.03 -27.87
CA ASP A 339 -11.91 -14.14 -28.73
C ASP A 339 -11.63 -14.68 -30.16
N GLY A 340 -10.43 -15.21 -30.38
CA GLY A 340 -10.02 -15.85 -31.63
C GLY A 340 -9.56 -14.91 -32.74
N ARG A 341 -9.55 -13.59 -32.52
CA ARG A 341 -8.91 -12.65 -33.45
C ARG A 341 -7.38 -12.84 -33.47
N PRO A 342 -6.72 -12.67 -34.64
CA PRO A 342 -5.27 -12.61 -34.70
C PRO A 342 -4.73 -11.51 -33.78
N LEU A 343 -3.68 -11.82 -33.02
CA LEU A 343 -3.04 -10.90 -32.09
C LEU A 343 -1.55 -10.82 -32.43
N ASP A 344 -1.09 -9.64 -32.83
CA ASP A 344 0.33 -9.37 -32.97
C ASP A 344 0.90 -9.13 -31.57
N GLN A 345 1.78 -10.02 -31.13
CA GLN A 345 2.41 -9.92 -29.82
C GLN A 345 3.60 -8.97 -29.84
N PHE A 346 3.69 -8.12 -28.81
CA PHE A 346 4.81 -7.22 -28.59
C PHE A 346 5.79 -7.80 -27.56
N GLU A 347 7.06 -7.85 -27.94
CA GLU A 347 8.19 -8.13 -27.07
C GLU A 347 9.18 -6.95 -27.12
N PRO A 348 9.64 -6.42 -25.97
CA PRO A 348 10.57 -5.31 -25.96
C PRO A 348 11.90 -5.70 -26.59
N PRO A 349 12.54 -4.82 -27.39
CA PRO A 349 13.80 -5.11 -28.06
C PRO A 349 14.87 -5.64 -27.11
N ALA A 350 15.72 -6.52 -27.62
CA ALA A 350 16.88 -7.00 -26.88
C ALA A 350 17.82 -5.83 -26.55
N VAL A 351 18.29 -5.78 -25.30
CA VAL A 351 19.27 -4.81 -24.84
C VAL A 351 20.65 -5.49 -24.79
N GLN A 352 21.70 -4.76 -25.17
CA GLN A 352 23.04 -5.33 -25.37
C GLN A 352 23.71 -5.86 -24.09
N ARG A 353 23.30 -5.37 -22.92
CA ARG A 353 23.75 -5.82 -21.61
C ARG A 353 22.61 -5.69 -20.61
N ASN A 354 22.13 -6.82 -20.13
CA ASN A 354 21.09 -6.88 -19.11
C ASN A 354 21.75 -7.12 -17.74
N SER A 355 21.09 -6.62 -16.69
CA SER A 355 21.34 -7.13 -15.34
C SER A 355 20.67 -8.48 -15.16
N ASP A 356 21.10 -9.31 -14.18
CA ASP A 356 20.39 -10.56 -13.87
C ASP A 356 18.88 -10.34 -13.59
N GLU A 357 18.51 -9.18 -13.05
CA GLU A 357 17.12 -8.82 -12.79
C GLU A 357 16.36 -8.52 -14.09
N GLU A 358 16.97 -7.79 -15.03
CA GLU A 358 16.34 -7.53 -16.33
C GLU A 358 16.19 -8.83 -17.14
N ASP A 359 17.20 -9.72 -17.10
CA ASP A 359 17.09 -11.06 -17.70
C ASP A 359 15.97 -11.88 -17.08
N PHE A 360 15.78 -11.77 -15.75
CA PHE A 360 14.69 -12.42 -15.03
C PHE A 360 13.31 -11.92 -15.49
N CYS A 361 13.13 -10.60 -15.54
CA CYS A 361 11.88 -9.98 -16.01
C CYS A 361 11.59 -10.32 -17.47
N ARG A 362 12.61 -10.37 -18.34
CA ARG A 362 12.44 -10.78 -19.74
C ARG A 362 12.04 -12.25 -19.87
N MET A 363 12.68 -13.16 -19.14
CA MET A 363 12.29 -14.58 -19.10
C MET A 363 10.82 -14.76 -18.69
N LEU A 364 10.38 -14.02 -17.67
CA LEU A 364 8.98 -14.00 -17.22
C LEU A 364 8.06 -13.39 -18.28
N GLY A 365 8.43 -12.28 -18.91
CA GLY A 365 7.69 -11.64 -19.99
C GLY A 365 7.51 -12.54 -21.21
N THR A 366 8.57 -13.19 -21.68
CA THR A 366 8.50 -14.19 -22.76
C THR A 366 7.59 -15.35 -22.37
N THR A 367 7.63 -15.82 -21.13
CA THR A 367 6.69 -16.86 -20.66
C THR A 367 5.25 -16.34 -20.62
N ALA A 368 5.06 -15.08 -20.22
CA ALA A 368 3.75 -14.42 -20.17
C ALA A 368 3.10 -14.32 -21.56
N LEU A 369 3.88 -14.19 -22.65
CA LEU A 369 3.35 -14.25 -24.02
C LEU A 369 2.60 -15.56 -24.31
N GLY A 370 2.90 -16.65 -23.60
CA GLY A 370 2.17 -17.91 -23.73
C GLY A 370 0.79 -17.92 -23.06
N VAL A 371 0.50 -16.98 -22.14
CA VAL A 371 -0.79 -16.91 -21.41
C VAL A 371 -1.95 -16.87 -22.40
N GLY A 372 -2.92 -17.76 -22.18
CA GLY A 372 -4.05 -18.02 -23.09
C GLY A 372 -3.84 -19.25 -23.98
N SER A 373 -2.63 -19.80 -24.02
CA SER A 373 -2.28 -21.04 -24.72
C SER A 373 -1.37 -21.98 -23.93
N LEU A 374 -1.04 -21.64 -22.67
CA LEU A 374 -0.21 -22.48 -21.78
C LEU A 374 -0.92 -23.81 -21.55
N SER A 375 -0.23 -24.90 -21.82
CA SER A 375 -0.74 -26.27 -21.69
C SER A 375 0.35 -27.21 -21.20
N GLY A 376 0.00 -28.45 -20.86
CA GLY A 376 0.97 -29.43 -20.36
C GLY A 376 1.61 -29.03 -19.02
N GLY A 377 2.91 -29.30 -18.88
CA GLY A 377 3.69 -29.10 -17.65
C GLY A 377 4.18 -27.68 -17.37
N TRP A 378 3.59 -26.66 -18.02
CA TRP A 378 4.10 -25.28 -18.03
C TRP A 378 4.37 -24.71 -16.63
N ARG A 379 3.55 -25.05 -15.61
CA ARG A 379 3.76 -24.59 -14.23
C ARG A 379 5.08 -25.08 -13.68
N ALA A 380 5.37 -26.37 -13.80
CA ALA A 380 6.61 -26.96 -13.31
C ALA A 380 7.84 -26.46 -14.10
N GLU A 381 7.67 -26.12 -15.37
CA GLU A 381 8.71 -25.51 -16.19
C GLU A 381 9.02 -24.07 -15.77
N LEU A 382 7.99 -23.23 -15.63
CA LEU A 382 8.10 -21.87 -15.12
C LEU A 382 8.70 -21.86 -13.71
N GLU A 383 8.18 -22.70 -12.80
CA GLU A 383 8.64 -22.71 -11.42
C GLU A 383 10.13 -23.07 -11.32
N ARG A 384 10.57 -24.05 -12.11
CA ARG A 384 11.98 -24.42 -12.23
C ARG A 384 12.80 -23.28 -12.83
N ALA A 385 12.34 -22.65 -13.91
CA ALA A 385 13.04 -21.52 -14.53
C ALA A 385 13.26 -20.37 -13.53
N VAL A 386 12.22 -19.98 -12.79
CA VAL A 386 12.31 -18.95 -11.73
C VAL A 386 13.28 -19.40 -10.64
N THR A 387 13.12 -20.62 -10.12
CA THR A 387 13.95 -21.14 -9.01
C THR A 387 15.44 -21.16 -9.36
N THR A 388 15.78 -21.56 -10.60
CA THR A 388 17.17 -21.67 -11.05
C THR A 388 17.77 -20.37 -11.56
N HIS A 389 16.98 -19.30 -11.71
CA HIS A 389 17.45 -18.06 -12.29
C HIS A 389 18.53 -17.40 -11.40
N PRO A 390 19.65 -16.89 -11.96
CA PRO A 390 20.73 -16.26 -11.17
C PRO A 390 20.26 -15.13 -10.25
N PHE A 391 19.29 -14.32 -10.71
CA PHE A 391 18.67 -13.26 -9.90
C PHE A 391 18.06 -13.81 -8.60
N VAL A 392 17.35 -14.93 -8.69
CA VAL A 392 16.72 -15.62 -7.55
C VAL A 392 17.78 -16.35 -6.72
N GLY A 393 18.68 -17.09 -7.38
CA GLY A 393 19.69 -17.97 -6.81
C GLY A 393 20.88 -17.29 -6.11
N LYS A 394 21.10 -15.97 -6.27
CA LYS A 394 22.10 -15.19 -5.50
C LYS A 394 21.87 -15.15 -3.98
N GLN A 395 20.96 -15.97 -3.44
CA GLN A 395 20.73 -16.20 -2.02
C GLN A 395 21.51 -17.40 -1.44
N VAL A 396 22.84 -17.38 -1.41
CA VAL A 396 23.62 -18.09 -0.36
C VAL A 396 24.94 -17.36 -0.13
N ARG A 397 24.95 -16.35 0.75
CA ARG A 397 26.09 -15.95 1.59
C ARG A 397 25.67 -14.78 2.49
N ARG A 398 25.06 -15.12 3.62
CA ARG A 398 25.23 -14.39 4.88
C ARG A 398 25.28 -15.39 6.01
#